data_AF-A0A7J4DV96-F1
#
_entry.id   AF-A0A7J4DV96-F1
#
_cell.length_a   1.000
_cell.length_b   1.000
_cell.length_c   1.000
_cell.angle_alpha   90.00
_cell.angle_beta   90.00
_cell.angle_gamma   90.00
#
_symmetry.space_group_name_H-M   'P 1'
#
loop_
_entity.id
_entity.type
_entity.pdbx_description
1 polymer ?
#
loop_
_entity_poly.entity_id
_entity_poly.type
_entity_poly.pdbx_seq_one_letter_code
_entity_poly.pdbx_strand_id
1 'polypeptide(L)'
;MLQANMHRVHAIASVLRRISPEAIDVIEFNDPQFKAVNMVVNAYGYKAIALVVANALVSYRLTLTGEEYWIEFANWFIKARPRIGKADDVLNAFSSFLSVSKGNRILRVQKLNRLKRVARVIEDILEQPDRYLDL
;
A
#
# COMPACT_ATOMS: atom_id res chain seq x y z
N MET A 1 -22.70 -23.72 -0.46
CA MET A 1 -22.84 -22.35 0.09
C MET A 1 -22.24 -22.39 1.49
N LEU A 2 -21.15 -21.66 1.77
CA LEU A 2 -20.56 -21.62 3.11
C LEU A 2 -21.53 -20.88 4.05
N GLN A 3 -22.14 -21.57 5.01
CA GLN A 3 -22.92 -20.92 6.06
C GLN A 3 -21.97 -20.39 7.13
N ALA A 4 -22.05 -19.10 7.43
CA ALA A 4 -21.31 -18.49 8.51
C ALA A 4 -21.84 -18.99 9.87
N ASN A 5 -20.94 -19.30 10.80
CA ASN A 5 -21.32 -19.68 12.16
C ASN A 5 -21.73 -18.43 12.95
N MET A 6 -23.03 -18.26 13.16
CA MET A 6 -23.56 -17.05 13.80
C MET A 6 -23.12 -16.88 15.25
N HIS A 7 -22.84 -17.96 15.99
CA HIS A 7 -22.29 -17.84 17.34
C HIS A 7 -20.91 -17.19 17.33
N ARG A 8 -20.03 -17.61 16.41
CA ARG A 8 -18.70 -17.00 16.25
C ARG A 8 -18.80 -15.54 15.85
N VAL A 9 -19.73 -15.20 14.94
CA VAL A 9 -19.96 -13.81 14.53
C VAL A 9 -20.35 -12.94 15.73
N HIS A 10 -21.31 -13.38 16.55
CA HIS A 10 -21.74 -12.63 17.73
C HIS A 10 -20.63 -12.49 18.77
N ALA A 11 -19.84 -13.55 18.99
CA ALA A 11 -18.71 -13.52 19.92
C ALA A 11 -17.61 -12.54 19.47
N ILE A 12 -17.26 -12.53 18.18
CA ILE A 12 -16.28 -11.59 17.65
C ILE A 12 -16.82 -10.16 17.72
N ALA A 13 -18.08 -9.94 17.31
CA ALA A 13 -18.70 -8.62 17.34
C ALA A 13 -18.78 -8.02 18.75
N SER A 14 -19.06 -8.84 19.78
CA SER A 14 -19.10 -8.37 21.16
C SER A 14 -17.72 -7.97 21.70
N VAL A 15 -16.67 -8.68 21.29
CA VAL A 15 -15.28 -8.30 21.61
C VAL A 15 -14.88 -7.02 20.88
N LEU A 16 -15.12 -6.94 19.58
CA LEU A 16 -14.77 -5.75 18.78
C LEU A 16 -15.46 -4.48 19.27
N ARG A 17 -16.74 -4.56 19.69
CA ARG A 17 -17.49 -3.42 20.26
C ARG A 17 -16.90 -2.88 21.57
N ARG A 18 -16.07 -3.65 22.27
CA ARG A 18 -15.44 -3.24 23.54
C ARG A 18 -14.07 -2.60 23.33
N ILE A 19 -13.53 -2.64 22.12
CA ILE A 19 -12.28 -1.98 21.77
C ILE A 19 -12.55 -0.47 21.73
N SER A 20 -11.78 0.30 22.50
CA SER A 20 -11.91 1.75 22.51
C SER A 20 -11.31 2.36 21.24
N PRO A 21 -11.76 3.55 20.81
CA PRO A 21 -11.17 4.23 19.66
C PRO A 21 -9.65 4.43 19.80
N GLU A 22 -9.17 4.72 21.01
CA GLU A 22 -7.74 4.95 21.28
C GLU A 22 -6.91 3.66 21.09
N ALA A 23 -7.52 2.49 21.28
CA ALA A 23 -6.85 1.22 21.00
C ALA A 23 -6.62 1.01 19.50
N ILE A 24 -7.43 1.62 18.62
CA ILE A 24 -7.24 1.59 17.16
C ILE A 24 -5.95 2.33 16.80
N ASP A 25 -5.77 3.54 17.35
CA ASP A 25 -4.55 4.32 17.15
C ASP A 25 -3.31 3.52 17.57
N VAL A 26 -3.34 2.89 18.74
CA VAL A 26 -2.23 2.06 19.24
C VAL A 26 -1.93 0.90 18.28
N ILE A 27 -2.94 0.26 17.72
CA ILE A 27 -2.76 -0.83 16.75
C ILE A 27 -2.11 -0.28 15.47
N GLU A 28 -2.63 0.81 14.91
CA GLU A 28 -2.13 1.41 13.68
C GLU A 28 -0.68 1.90 13.82
N PHE A 29 -0.33 2.59 14.92
CA PHE A 29 1.04 3.04 15.15
C PHE A 29 2.04 1.90 15.32
N ASN A 30 1.58 0.71 15.72
CA ASN A 30 2.42 -0.47 15.84
C ASN A 30 2.51 -1.28 14.54
N ASP A 31 1.61 -1.07 13.57
CA ASP A 31 1.60 -1.77 12.29
C ASP A 31 2.87 -1.47 11.47
N PRO A 32 3.66 -2.50 11.10
CA PRO A 32 4.82 -2.34 10.21
C PRO A 32 4.50 -1.70 8.86
N GLN A 33 3.30 -1.91 8.33
CA GLN A 33 2.85 -1.31 7.07
C GLN A 33 2.63 0.20 7.24
N PHE A 34 2.05 0.63 8.37
CA PHE A 34 1.91 2.05 8.70
C PHE A 34 3.29 2.71 8.87
N LYS A 35 4.24 2.03 9.52
CA LYS A 35 5.63 2.51 9.62
C LYS A 35 6.29 2.66 8.25
N ALA A 36 6.11 1.69 7.36
CA ALA A 36 6.60 1.77 5.98
C ALA A 36 5.99 2.94 5.20
N VAL A 37 4.68 3.19 5.36
CA VAL A 37 4.01 4.36 4.77
C VAL A 37 4.62 5.66 5.29
N ASN A 38 4.80 5.80 6.60
CA ASN A 38 5.42 6.99 7.21
C ASN A 38 6.83 7.25 6.67
N MET A 39 7.63 6.20 6.48
CA MET A 39 8.95 6.31 5.86
C MET A 39 8.88 6.93 4.45
N VAL A 40 7.91 6.53 3.65
CA VAL A 40 7.73 7.07 2.29
C VAL A 40 7.13 8.49 2.31
N VAL A 41 6.17 8.76 3.19
CA VAL A 41 5.60 10.11 3.39
C VAL A 41 6.70 11.10 3.77
N ASN A 42 7.58 10.74 4.70
CA ASN A 42 8.70 11.60 5.10
C ASN A 42 9.69 11.87 3.95
N ALA A 43 9.81 10.96 2.98
CA ALA A 43 10.73 11.11 1.85
C ALA A 43 10.11 11.83 0.64
N TYR A 44 8.79 11.72 0.42
CA TYR A 44 8.12 12.16 -0.80
C TYR A 44 6.98 13.17 -0.58
N GLY A 45 6.62 13.47 0.67
CA GLY A 45 5.48 14.32 1.00
C GLY A 45 4.18 13.77 0.40
N TYR A 46 3.34 14.65 -0.15
CA TYR A 46 2.05 14.29 -0.75
C TYR A 46 2.17 13.25 -1.89
N LYS A 47 3.31 13.20 -2.61
CA LYS A 47 3.55 12.22 -3.68
C LYS A 47 3.58 10.78 -3.18
N ALA A 48 3.80 10.59 -1.87
CA ALA A 48 3.74 9.29 -1.24
C ALA A 48 2.37 8.62 -1.44
N ILE A 49 1.28 9.38 -1.55
CA ILE A 49 -0.07 8.82 -1.75
C ILE A 49 -0.10 7.99 -3.04
N ALA A 50 0.39 8.53 -4.15
CA ALA A 50 0.47 7.81 -5.43
C ALA A 50 1.34 6.54 -5.33
N LEU A 51 2.47 6.62 -4.61
CA LEU A 51 3.36 5.47 -4.40
C LEU A 51 2.72 4.38 -3.55
N VAL A 52 2.04 4.76 -2.47
CA VAL A 52 1.36 3.84 -1.54
C VAL A 52 0.18 3.15 -2.24
N VAL A 53 -0.63 3.89 -3.00
CA VAL A 53 -1.72 3.34 -3.80
C VAL A 53 -1.19 2.36 -4.85
N ALA A 54 -0.14 2.74 -5.57
CA ALA A 54 0.50 1.84 -6.54
C ALA A 54 1.05 0.58 -5.85
N ASN A 55 1.70 0.70 -4.69
CA ASN A 55 2.20 -0.43 -3.93
C ASN A 55 1.07 -1.38 -3.51
N ALA A 56 0.03 -0.84 -2.88
CA ALA A 56 -1.14 -1.60 -2.43
C ALA A 56 -1.79 -2.39 -3.59
N LEU A 57 -1.89 -1.80 -4.79
CA LEU A 57 -2.44 -2.47 -5.97
C LEU A 57 -1.64 -3.68 -6.44
N VAL A 58 -0.33 -3.73 -6.14
CA VAL A 58 0.56 -4.84 -6.51
C VAL A 58 0.91 -5.76 -5.34
N SER A 59 0.43 -5.46 -4.13
CA SER A 59 0.60 -6.22 -2.88
C SER A 59 -0.25 -7.49 -2.82
N TYR A 60 -0.16 -8.36 -3.84
CA TYR A 60 -0.87 -9.64 -3.86
C TYR A 60 0.05 -10.76 -4.35
N ARG A 61 -0.18 -12.00 -3.90
CA ARG A 61 0.67 -13.17 -4.26
C ARG A 61 2.16 -12.84 -4.03
N LEU A 62 2.46 -12.34 -2.83
CA LEU A 62 3.80 -11.98 -2.40
C LEU A 62 4.64 -13.23 -2.12
N THR A 63 5.96 -13.08 -2.21
CA THR A 63 6.95 -14.11 -1.87
C THR A 63 7.54 -13.91 -0.47
N LEU A 64 7.26 -12.78 0.17
CA LEU A 64 7.53 -12.48 1.58
C LEU A 64 6.20 -12.23 2.31
N THR A 65 6.24 -12.03 3.63
CA THR A 65 5.06 -11.54 4.34
C THR A 65 4.69 -10.14 3.86
N GLY A 66 3.44 -9.73 4.12
CA GLY A 66 2.99 -8.38 3.81
C GLY A 66 3.88 -7.34 4.50
N GLU A 67 4.14 -7.51 5.80
CA GLU A 67 4.94 -6.58 6.58
C GLU A 67 6.36 -6.41 6.00
N GLU A 68 7.03 -7.51 5.69
CA GLU A 68 8.38 -7.51 5.12
C GLU A 68 8.42 -6.83 3.75
N TYR A 69 7.40 -7.07 2.90
CA TYR A 69 7.31 -6.46 1.59
C TYR A 69 7.10 -4.94 1.65
N TRP A 70 6.23 -4.46 2.55
CA TRP A 70 6.01 -3.02 2.73
C TRP A 70 7.29 -2.31 3.19
N ILE A 71 8.07 -2.94 4.07
CA ILE A 71 9.38 -2.43 4.49
C ILE A 71 10.39 -2.47 3.34
N GLU A 72 10.41 -3.52 2.52
CA GLU A 72 11.25 -3.58 1.31
C GLU A 72 10.93 -2.44 0.34
N PHE A 73 9.65 -2.19 0.09
CA PHE A 73 9.15 -1.08 -0.72
C PHE A 73 9.66 0.27 -0.20
N ALA A 74 9.43 0.56 1.08
CA ALA A 74 9.86 1.83 1.67
C ALA A 74 11.38 2.03 1.57
N ASN A 75 12.16 1.01 1.93
CA ASN A 75 13.61 1.05 1.85
C ASN A 75 14.12 1.28 0.42
N TRP A 76 13.52 0.63 -0.57
CA TRP A 76 13.91 0.82 -1.97
C TRP A 76 13.64 2.25 -2.42
N PHE A 77 12.46 2.82 -2.13
CA PHE A 77 12.12 4.19 -2.54
C PHE A 77 12.95 5.25 -1.82
N ILE A 78 13.32 5.04 -0.56
CA ILE A 78 14.21 5.95 0.18
C ILE A 78 15.63 5.92 -0.37
N LYS A 79 16.11 4.73 -0.76
CA LYS A 79 17.47 4.53 -1.26
C LYS A 79 17.63 4.98 -2.71
N ALA A 80 16.73 4.56 -3.59
CA ALA A 80 16.82 4.82 -5.03
C ALA A 80 16.42 6.25 -5.39
N ARG A 81 15.56 6.89 -4.59
CA ARG A 81 15.03 8.25 -4.80
C ARG A 81 14.62 8.56 -6.25
N PRO A 82 13.81 7.71 -6.92
CA PRO A 82 13.30 8.05 -8.24
C PRO A 82 12.58 9.40 -8.23
N ARG A 83 12.73 10.17 -9.29
CA ARG A 83 11.88 11.36 -9.53
C ARG A 83 10.44 10.89 -9.64
N ILE A 84 9.52 11.58 -8.95
CA ILE A 84 8.07 11.37 -9.04
C ILE A 84 7.41 12.71 -9.35
N GLY A 85 6.76 12.80 -10.51
CA GLY A 85 6.03 14.00 -10.93
C GLY A 85 4.82 13.71 -11.82
N LYS A 86 4.83 12.60 -12.56
CA LYS A 86 3.72 12.12 -13.39
C LYS A 86 3.56 10.60 -13.28
N ALA A 87 2.46 10.05 -13.78
CA ALA A 87 2.16 8.62 -13.73
C ALA A 87 3.27 7.76 -14.36
N ASP A 88 3.86 8.21 -15.47
CA ASP A 88 4.99 7.51 -16.11
C ASP A 88 6.18 7.33 -15.16
N ASP A 89 6.45 8.34 -14.32
CA ASP A 89 7.54 8.27 -13.35
C ASP A 89 7.28 7.19 -12.31
N VAL A 90 6.03 7.09 -11.83
CA VAL A 90 5.58 6.04 -10.90
C VAL A 90 5.67 4.66 -11.56
N LEU A 91 5.17 4.52 -12.79
CA LEU A 91 5.21 3.25 -13.53
C LEU A 91 6.65 2.77 -13.76
N ASN A 92 7.55 3.69 -14.12
CA ASN A 92 8.97 3.39 -14.32
C ASN A 92 9.63 3.01 -12.99
N ALA A 93 9.38 3.76 -11.91
CA ALA A 93 9.89 3.44 -10.59
C ALA A 93 9.43 2.04 -10.13
N PHE A 94 8.15 1.70 -10.31
CA PHE A 94 7.63 0.37 -9.98
C PHE A 94 8.19 -0.73 -10.89
N SER A 95 8.42 -0.46 -12.17
CA SER A 95 9.11 -1.40 -13.07
C SER A 95 10.50 -1.73 -12.55
N SER A 96 11.29 -0.71 -12.19
CA SER A 96 12.61 -0.88 -11.60
C SER A 96 12.56 -1.60 -10.25
N PHE A 97 11.67 -1.20 -9.35
CA PHE A 97 11.50 -1.81 -8.04
C PHE A 97 11.14 -3.29 -8.14
N LEU A 98 10.09 -3.64 -8.89
CA LEU A 98 9.62 -5.02 -9.03
C LEU A 98 10.63 -5.91 -9.79
N SER A 99 11.52 -5.32 -10.58
CA SER A 99 12.60 -6.08 -11.23
C SER A 99 13.61 -6.65 -10.21
N VAL A 100 13.83 -5.96 -9.10
CA VAL A 100 14.80 -6.32 -8.06
C VAL A 100 14.18 -6.76 -6.73
N SER A 101 12.86 -6.60 -6.55
CA SER A 101 12.16 -6.97 -5.32
C SER A 101 12.27 -8.48 -5.03
N LYS A 102 12.58 -8.78 -3.77
CA LYS A 102 12.58 -10.12 -3.19
C LYS A 102 11.17 -10.54 -2.76
N GLY A 103 10.35 -9.59 -2.30
CA GLY A 103 9.00 -9.82 -1.80
C GLY A 103 7.91 -9.87 -2.87
N ASN A 104 8.18 -9.39 -4.08
CA ASN A 104 7.16 -9.28 -5.12
C ASN A 104 7.64 -9.77 -6.50
N ARG A 105 7.99 -11.07 -6.57
CA ARG A 105 8.56 -11.72 -7.78
C ARG A 105 7.53 -12.35 -8.71
N ILE A 106 6.35 -12.69 -8.18
CA ILE A 106 5.31 -13.43 -8.88
C ILE A 106 4.42 -12.46 -9.68
N LEU A 107 4.06 -12.83 -10.91
CA LEU A 107 3.12 -12.08 -11.76
C LEU A 107 3.52 -10.61 -12.03
N ARG A 108 4.82 -10.33 -12.16
CA ARG A 108 5.35 -8.96 -12.36
C ARG A 108 4.71 -8.23 -13.54
N VAL A 109 4.56 -8.91 -14.69
CA VAL A 109 3.95 -8.31 -15.88
C VAL A 109 2.49 -7.92 -15.63
N GLN A 110 1.72 -8.78 -14.95
CA GLN A 110 0.32 -8.51 -14.62
C GLN A 110 0.18 -7.36 -13.62
N LYS A 111 1.08 -7.28 -12.64
CA LYS A 111 1.16 -6.18 -11.68
C LYS A 111 1.46 -4.85 -12.36
N LEU A 112 2.46 -4.82 -13.25
CA LEU A 112 2.76 -3.63 -14.05
C LEU A 112 1.61 -3.24 -14.96
N ASN A 113 0.92 -4.20 -15.59
CA ASN A 113 -0.26 -3.94 -16.39
C ASN A 113 -1.43 -3.40 -15.55
N ARG A 114 -1.59 -3.84 -14.31
CA ARG A 114 -2.57 -3.29 -13.37
C ARG A 114 -2.28 -1.82 -13.06
N LEU A 115 -1.02 -1.47 -12.83
CA LEU A 115 -0.61 -0.08 -12.65
C LEU A 115 -0.88 0.78 -13.89
N LYS A 116 -0.57 0.26 -15.08
CA LYS A 116 -0.87 0.96 -16.36
C LYS A 116 -2.36 1.26 -16.51
N ARG A 117 -3.25 0.34 -16.12
CA ARG A 117 -4.71 0.55 -16.19
C ARG A 117 -5.20 1.67 -15.29
N VAL A 118 -4.52 1.92 -14.16
CA VAL A 118 -4.87 2.98 -13.22
C VAL A 118 -3.99 4.22 -13.38
N ALA A 119 -3.21 4.34 -14.47
CA ALA A 119 -2.28 5.44 -14.67
C ALA A 119 -2.96 6.81 -14.58
N ARG A 120 -4.20 6.93 -15.10
CA ARG A 120 -4.98 8.17 -14.97
C ARG A 120 -5.32 8.51 -13.52
N VAL A 121 -5.66 7.53 -12.69
CA VAL A 121 -5.91 7.74 -11.26
C VAL A 121 -4.63 8.15 -10.54
N ILE A 122 -3.49 7.54 -10.91
CA ILE A 122 -2.18 7.93 -10.37
C ILE A 122 -1.86 9.38 -10.73
N GLU A 123 -2.11 9.80 -11.98
CA GLU A 123 -1.94 11.18 -12.42
C GLU A 123 -2.83 12.12 -11.61
N ASP A 124 -4.12 11.79 -11.48
CA ASP A 124 -5.09 12.59 -10.73
C ASP A 124 -4.67 12.76 -9.25
N ILE A 125 -4.12 11.72 -8.62
CA ILE A 125 -3.58 11.80 -7.24
C ILE A 125 -2.35 12.71 -7.16
N LEU A 126 -1.47 12.66 -8.17
CA LEU A 126 -0.27 13.50 -8.19
C LEU A 126 -0.61 14.98 -8.41
N GLU A 127 -1.63 15.26 -9.22
CA GLU A 127 -2.14 16.60 -9.50
C GLU A 127 -2.99 17.16 -8.35
N GLN A 128 -3.84 16.32 -7.74
CA GLN A 128 -4.80 16.69 -6.69
C GLN A 128 -4.80 15.62 -5.57
N PRO A 129 -3.84 15.71 -4.63
CA PRO A 129 -3.66 14.69 -3.58
C PRO A 129 -4.85 14.54 -2.61
N ASP A 130 -5.66 15.59 -2.51
CA ASP A 130 -6.83 15.73 -1.63
C ASP A 130 -8.15 15.30 -2.30
N ARG A 131 -8.13 14.96 -3.59
CA ARG A 131 -9.32 14.65 -4.40
C ARG A 131 -10.24 13.57 -3.82
N TYR A 132 -9.70 12.68 -3.00
CA TYR A 132 -10.39 11.51 -2.45
C TYR A 132 -10.57 11.56 -0.93
N LEU A 133 -10.43 12.73 -0.31
CA LEU A 133 -10.63 12.87 1.14
C LEU A 133 -12.09 12.64 1.59
N ASP A 134 -13.04 12.80 0.68
CA ASP A 134 -14.49 12.67 0.95
C ASP A 134 -15.08 11.29 0.58
N LEU A 135 -14.25 10.30 0.26
CA LEU A 135 -14.67 8.91 0.04
C LEU A 135 -14.81 8.14 1.35
#